data_AF-G9KKS2-F1
#
_entry.id   AF-G9KKS2-F1
#
_cell.length_a   1.000
_cell.length_b   1.000
_cell.length_c   1.000
_cell.angle_alpha   90.00
_cell.angle_beta   90.00
_cell.angle_gamma   90.00
#
_symmetry.space_group_name_H-M   'P 1'
#
loop_
_entity.id
_entity.type
_entity.pdbx_description
1 polymer ?
#
loop_
_entity_poly.entity_id
_entity_poly.type
_entity_poly.pdbx_seq_one_letter_code
_entity_poly.pdbx_strand_id
1 'polypeptide(L)' 'AKFLQYWGRIGSENNMTSCHRPICRKEGVLLDYSTDGGITWTLLHEMDYQKYISVRHDYILLPEDALT' A
#
# COMPACT_ATOMS: atom_id res chain seq x y z
N ALA A 1 -10.09 -0.50 16.25
CA ALA A 1 -10.33 -1.45 15.13
C ALA A 1 -9.37 -2.63 15.27
N LYS A 2 -9.52 -3.74 14.52
CA LYS A 2 -8.60 -4.91 14.61
C LYS A 2 -7.76 -5.13 13.36
N PHE A 3 -8.26 -4.67 12.22
CA PHE A 3 -7.63 -4.86 10.93
C PHE A 3 -7.95 -3.69 10.00
N LEU A 4 -7.12 -3.55 8.98
CA LEU A 4 -7.34 -2.70 7.81
C LEU A 4 -7.41 -3.60 6.58
N GLN A 5 -8.39 -3.36 5.71
CA GLN A 5 -8.54 -4.09 4.46
C GLN A 5 -8.78 -3.14 3.30
N TYR A 6 -8.25 -3.48 2.13
CA TYR A 6 -8.41 -2.68 0.91
C TYR A 6 -8.17 -3.53 -0.34
N TRP A 7 -8.56 -2.97 -1.49
CA TRP A 7 -8.10 -3.43 -2.79
C TRP A 7 -7.12 -2.42 -3.38
N GLY A 8 -5.96 -2.89 -3.80
CA GLY A 8 -4.89 -2.08 -4.38
C GLY A 8 -4.58 -2.49 -5.82
N ARG A 9 -4.15 -1.52 -6.62
CA ARG A 9 -3.57 -1.74 -7.95
C ARG A 9 -2.53 -0.65 -8.25
N ILE A 10 -1.38 -1.05 -8.76
CA ILE A 10 -0.29 -0.18 -9.19
C ILE A 10 -0.06 -0.44 -10.68
N GLY A 11 -0.55 0.48 -11.51
CA GLY A 11 -0.40 0.41 -12.96
C GLY A 11 -1.23 -0.67 -13.66
N SER A 12 -0.85 -0.99 -14.89
CA SER A 12 -1.54 -2.01 -15.71
C SER A 12 -0.59 -2.91 -16.50
N GLU A 13 -1.05 -4.12 -16.82
CA GLU A 13 -0.31 -5.04 -17.70
C GLU A 13 -0.19 -4.51 -19.13
N ASN A 14 -1.26 -3.89 -19.64
CA ASN A 14 -1.38 -3.47 -21.04
C ASN A 14 -0.81 -2.07 -21.32
N ASN A 15 -0.14 -1.46 -20.35
CA ASN A 15 0.40 -0.11 -20.43
C ASN A 15 -0.63 0.92 -20.96
N MET A 16 -1.81 0.93 -20.34
CA MET A 16 -2.90 1.85 -20.69
C MET A 16 -2.46 3.31 -20.49
N THR A 17 -2.96 4.21 -21.35
CA THR A 17 -2.60 5.64 -21.34
C THR A 17 -2.92 6.37 -20.02
N SER A 18 -3.90 5.88 -19.26
CA SER A 18 -4.27 6.43 -17.95
C SER A 18 -3.64 5.69 -16.77
N CYS A 19 -2.96 4.55 -17.00
CA CYS A 19 -2.46 3.68 -15.94
C CYS A 19 -1.26 2.87 -16.46
N HIS A 20 -0.10 3.52 -16.53
CA HIS A 20 1.10 2.92 -17.10
C HIS A 20 1.63 1.75 -16.27
N ARG A 21 2.38 0.85 -16.92
CA ARG A 21 3.06 -0.25 -16.23
C ARG A 21 4.21 0.31 -15.38
N PRO A 22 4.29 -0.02 -14.09
CA PRO A 22 5.38 0.48 -13.25
C PRO A 22 6.69 -0.22 -13.61
N ILE A 23 7.80 0.51 -13.60
CA ILE A 23 9.09 0.04 -14.12
C ILE A 23 10.17 -0.08 -13.05
N CYS A 24 10.02 0.59 -11.91
CA CYS A 24 11.00 0.55 -10.84
C CYS A 24 10.39 0.47 -9.44
N ARG A 25 11.22 0.05 -8.47
CA ARG A 25 10.81 -0.12 -7.06
C ARG A 25 10.24 1.15 -6.42
N LYS A 26 10.68 2.34 -6.86
CA LYS A 26 10.22 3.62 -6.31
C LYS A 26 8.76 3.95 -6.65
N GLU A 27 8.16 3.19 -7.56
CA GLU A 27 6.73 3.31 -7.93
C GLU A 27 5.84 2.40 -7.08
N GLY A 28 6.41 1.68 -6.10
CA GLY A 28 5.64 1.01 -5.06
C GLY A 28 4.92 2.01 -4.15
N VAL A 29 3.93 1.53 -3.40
CA VAL A 29 3.18 2.34 -2.43
C VAL A 29 3.54 1.87 -1.02
N LEU A 30 3.78 2.81 -0.13
CA LEU A 30 3.97 2.54 1.30
C LEU A 30 2.69 2.92 2.04
N LEU A 31 2.21 1.99 2.85
CA LEU A 31 1.13 2.23 3.79
C LEU A 31 1.76 2.38 5.17
N ASP A 32 1.71 3.59 5.68
CA ASP A 32 2.25 3.95 6.99
C ASP A 32 1.10 4.37 7.92
N TYR A 33 1.34 4.27 9.23
CA TYR A 33 0.43 4.80 10.25
C TYR A 33 1.15 5.78 11.16
N SER A 34 0.38 6.67 11.79
CA SER A 34 0.85 7.66 12.75
C SER A 34 -0.10 7.73 13.94
N THR A 35 0.45 7.93 15.12
CA THR A 35 -0.29 8.04 16.39
C THR A 35 -0.05 9.38 17.10
N ASP A 36 0.73 10.27 16.47
CA ASP A 36 1.11 11.58 16.99
C ASP A 36 0.65 12.74 16.08
N GLY A 37 -0.38 12.50 15.27
CA GLY A 37 -0.94 13.51 14.36
C GLY A 37 -0.11 13.74 13.09
N GLY A 38 0.76 12.80 12.73
CA GLY A 38 1.55 12.83 11.49
C GLY A 38 2.95 13.41 11.64
N ILE A 39 3.46 13.55 12.87
CA ILE A 39 4.84 13.98 13.14
C ILE A 39 5.80 12.82 12.83
N THR A 40 5.45 11.61 13.27
CA THR A 40 6.18 10.39 12.94
C THR A 40 5.28 9.37 12.26
N TRP A 41 5.90 8.53 11.42
CA TRP A 41 5.25 7.53 10.61
C TRP A 41 5.99 6.21 10.74
N THR A 42 5.23 5.13 10.95
CA THR A 42 5.76 3.76 11.03
C THR A 42 5.20 2.95 9.86
N LEU A 43 6.08 2.22 9.17
CA LEU A 43 5.70 1.37 8.04
C LEU A 43 4.80 0.22 8.51
N LEU A 44 3.59 0.15 7.94
CA LEU A 44 2.66 -0.95 8.15
C LEU A 44 2.79 -2.00 7.05
N HIS A 45 2.88 -1.57 5.79
CA HIS A 45 2.91 -2.48 4.64
C HIS A 45 3.53 -1.86 3.38
N GLU A 46 4.38 -2.62 2.68
CA GLU A 46 4.95 -2.24 1.39
C GLU A 46 4.18 -2.93 0.25
N MET A 47 3.58 -2.12 -0.62
CA MET A 47 2.92 -2.56 -1.84
C MET A 47 3.93 -2.58 -3.00
N ASP A 48 4.50 -3.76 -3.24
CA ASP A 48 5.49 -3.94 -4.32
C ASP A 48 4.88 -3.68 -5.71
N TYR A 49 5.55 -2.84 -6.50
CA TYR A 49 5.08 -2.39 -7.81
C TYR A 49 4.80 -3.53 -8.81
N GLN A 50 5.47 -4.68 -8.70
CA GLN A 50 5.25 -5.82 -9.60
C GLN A 50 4.09 -6.70 -9.12
N LYS A 51 3.88 -6.80 -7.81
CA LYS A 51 2.83 -7.63 -7.21
C LYS A 51 1.43 -7.03 -7.31
N TYR A 52 1.33 -5.72 -7.50
CA TYR A 52 0.06 -4.98 -7.58
C TYR A 52 -0.34 -4.58 -9.01
N ILE A 53 0.30 -5.12 -10.05
CA ILE A 53 -0.05 -4.81 -11.45
C ILE A 53 -1.52 -5.19 -11.76
N SER A 54 -2.01 -6.25 -11.13
CA SER A 54 -3.43 -6.63 -11.10
C SER A 54 -4.06 -6.26 -9.75
N VAL A 55 -5.39 -6.18 -9.72
CA VAL A 55 -6.13 -5.86 -8.48
C VAL A 55 -5.85 -6.93 -7.43
N ARG A 56 -5.40 -6.48 -6.26
CA ARG A 56 -5.09 -7.34 -5.13
C ARG A 56 -5.89 -6.91 -3.90
N HIS A 57 -6.41 -7.88 -3.15
CA HIS A 57 -7.02 -7.65 -1.85
C HIS A 57 -5.98 -7.92 -0.76
N ASP A 58 -5.82 -6.99 0.17
CA ASP A 58 -5.01 -7.19 1.37
C ASP A 58 -5.85 -7.02 2.63
N TYR A 59 -5.53 -7.84 3.60
CA TYR A 59 -6.11 -7.84 4.94
C TYR A 59 -4.95 -7.83 5.93
N ILE A 60 -4.84 -6.75 6.70
CA ILE A 60 -3.70 -6.48 7.55
C ILE A 60 -4.20 -6.34 8.98
N LEU A 61 -3.69 -7.17 9.88
CA LEU A 61 -3.92 -7.01 11.31
C LEU A 61 -3.17 -5.77 11.79
N LEU A 62 -3.86 -4.92 12.54
CA LEU A 62 -3.21 -3.75 13.12
C LEU A 62 -2.31 -4.20 14.28
N PRO A 63 -1.05 -3.74 14.33
CA PRO A 63 -0.19 -3.96 15.49
C PRO A 63 -0.70 -3.16 16.69
N GLU A 64 -0.30 -3.57 17.90
CA GLU A 64 -0.81 -2.99 19.16
C GLU A 64 -0.47 -1.51 19.30
N ASP A 65 0.70 -1.10 18.81
CA ASP A 65 1.18 0.28 18.79
C ASP A 65 0.34 1.21 17.88
N ALA A 66 -0.41 0.67 16.92
CA ALA A 66 -1.32 1.43 16.06
C ALA A 66 -2.74 1.62 16.65
N LEU A 67 -3.02 1.08 17.85
CA LEU A 67 -4.36 1.07 18.46
C LEU A 67 -4.62 2.20 19.48
N THR A 68 -3.73 3.19 19.55
CA THR A 68 -3.81 4.38 20.43
C THR A 68 -5.03 5.27 20.19
#